data_AF-A0A3S2LU29-F1
#
_entry.id   AF-A0A3S2LU29-F1
#
_cell.length_a   1.000
_cell.length_b   1.000
_cell.length_c   1.000
_cell.angle_alpha   90.00
_cell.angle_beta   90.00
_cell.angle_gamma   90.00
#
_symmetry.space_group_name_H-M   'P 1'
#
loop_
_entity.id
_entity.type
_entity.pdbx_description
1 polymer ?
#
loop_
_entity_poly.entity_id
_entity_poly.type
_entity_poly.pdbx_seq_one_letter_code
_entity_poly.pdbx_strand_id
1 'polypeptide(L)' 'VDARELLISTVAEAHPDIREKSAAPSIWPLLAALAVGGTFLYSIFTPWAIVWGAAPIAITLIGWFWPKGDPEDEE' A
#
# COMPACT_ATOMS: atom_id res chain seq x y z
N VAL A 1 -20.61 0.31 4.03
CA VAL A 1 -19.89 1.51 3.50
C VAL A 1 -19.85 1.43 1.98
N ASP A 2 -20.11 2.52 1.25
CA ASP A 2 -20.01 2.55 -0.22
C ASP A 2 -18.52 2.64 -0.63
N ALA A 3 -17.99 1.58 -1.22
CA ALA A 3 -16.59 1.46 -1.61
C ALA A 3 -16.50 0.84 -3.00
N ARG A 4 -15.45 1.17 -3.75
CA ARG A 4 -15.18 0.51 -5.02
C ARG A 4 -14.91 -0.97 -4.76
N GLU A 5 -15.60 -1.86 -5.44
CA GLU A 5 -15.48 -3.31 -5.26
C GLU A 5 -15.20 -4.01 -6.59
N LEU A 6 -14.44 -5.10 -6.52
CA LEU A 6 -14.30 -6.08 -7.59
C LEU A 6 -15.37 -7.15 -7.37
N LEU A 7 -16.22 -7.37 -8.38
CA LEU A 7 -17.24 -8.39 -8.35
C LEU A 7 -16.83 -9.53 -9.28
N ILE A 8 -16.78 -10.76 -8.75
CA ILE A 8 -16.68 -11.97 -9.54
C ILE A 8 -18.08 -12.59 -9.58
N SER A 9 -18.60 -12.84 -10.77
CA SER A 9 -19.95 -13.35 -10.96
C SER A 9 -19.99 -14.76 -11.54
N THR A 10 -21.11 -15.44 -11.32
CA THR A 10 -21.39 -16.74 -11.93
C THR A 10 -21.56 -16.62 -13.45
N VAL A 11 -21.09 -17.62 -14.18
CA VAL A 11 -21.05 -17.57 -15.66
C VAL A 11 -22.44 -17.53 -16.30
N ALA A 12 -23.41 -18.26 -15.74
CA ALA A 12 -24.73 -18.42 -16.35
C ALA A 12 -25.70 -17.29 -15.97
N GLU A 13 -25.72 -16.90 -14.70
CA GLU A 13 -26.75 -16.00 -14.16
C GLU A 13 -26.20 -14.63 -13.74
N ALA A 14 -24.89 -14.42 -13.83
CA ALA A 14 -24.21 -13.19 -13.40
C ALA A 14 -24.46 -12.82 -11.92
N HIS A 15 -24.90 -13.77 -11.10
CA HIS A 15 -24.98 -13.59 -9.65
C HIS A 15 -23.59 -13.32 -9.06
N PRO A 16 -23.43 -12.32 -8.17
CA PRO A 16 -22.15 -12.03 -7.53
C PRO A 16 -21.77 -13.16 -6.56
N ASP A 17 -20.66 -13.83 -6.85
CA ASP A 17 -20.11 -14.94 -6.07
C ASP A 17 -19.08 -14.44 -5.04
N ILE A 18 -18.21 -13.51 -5.46
CA ILE A 18 -17.21 -12.88 -4.59
C ILE A 18 -17.28 -11.36 -4.74
N ARG A 19 -17.21 -10.65 -3.60
CA ARG A 19 -17.13 -9.20 -3.51
C ARG A 19 -15.86 -8.81 -2.76
N GLU A 20 -14.88 -8.28 -3.46
CA GLU A 20 -13.63 -7.85 -2.85
C GLU A 20 -13.55 -6.32 -2.83
N LYS A 21 -13.41 -5.73 -1.64
CA LYS A 21 -13.26 -4.27 -1.50
C LYS A 21 -11.92 -3.83 -2.07
N SER A 22 -11.93 -2.80 -2.90
CA SER A 22 -10.68 -2.18 -3.36
C SER A 22 -9.95 -1.55 -2.19
N ALA A 23 -8.62 -1.65 -2.19
CA ALA A 23 -7.78 -0.96 -1.22
C ALA A 23 -8.11 0.55 -1.18
N ALA A 24 -8.24 1.09 0.03
CA ALA A 24 -8.47 2.50 0.25
C ALA A 24 -7.30 3.35 -0.29
N PRO A 25 -7.56 4.59 -0.75
CA PRO A 25 -6.49 5.49 -1.17
C PRO A 25 -5.51 5.71 -0.01
N SER A 26 -4.21 5.53 -0.28
CA SER A 26 -3.13 5.68 0.69
C SER A 26 -2.01 6.51 0.11
N ILE A 27 -1.51 7.48 0.88
CA ILE A 27 -0.35 8.31 0.51
C ILE A 27 0.98 7.60 0.75
N TRP A 28 0.98 6.57 1.60
CA TRP A 28 2.19 5.86 2.02
C TRP A 28 3.00 5.23 0.88
N PRO A 29 2.40 4.55 -0.13
CA PRO A 29 3.14 3.99 -1.26
C PRO A 29 3.92 5.05 -2.05
N LEU A 30 3.36 6.25 -2.21
CA LEU A 30 4.04 7.35 -2.89
C LEU A 30 5.25 7.83 -2.11
N LEU A 31 5.09 8.01 -0.79
CA LEU A 31 6.20 8.42 0.09
C LEU A 31 7.30 7.35 0.12
N ALA A 32 6.94 6.06 0.16
CA ALA A 32 7.88 4.96 0.09
C ALA A 32 8.66 4.96 -1.24
N ALA A 33 7.97 5.15 -2.37
CA ALA A 33 8.61 5.23 -3.68
C ALA A 33 9.60 6.41 -3.78
N LEU A 34 9.23 7.58 -3.25
CA LEU A 34 10.12 8.75 -3.19
C LEU A 34 11.32 8.51 -2.26
N ALA A 35 11.11 7.89 -1.10
CA ALA A 35 12.19 7.58 -0.16
C ALA A 35 13.20 6.59 -0.77
N VAL A 36 12.72 5.50 -1.39
CA VAL A 36 13.57 4.51 -2.06
C VAL A 36 14.28 5.13 -3.27
N GLY A 37 13.53 5.82 -4.14
CA GLY A 37 14.08 6.46 -5.34
C GLY A 37 15.13 7.52 -5.00
N GLY A 38 14.86 8.37 -4.02
CA GLY A 38 15.81 9.36 -3.52
C GLY A 38 17.06 8.72 -2.91
N THR A 39 16.89 7.65 -2.14
CA THR A 39 18.01 6.89 -1.56
C THR A 39 18.92 6.32 -2.64
N PHE A 40 18.36 5.67 -3.65
CA PHE A 40 19.15 5.12 -4.76
C PHE A 40 19.82 6.22 -5.58
N LEU A 41 19.11 7.31 -5.88
CA LEU A 41 19.69 8.44 -6.61
C LEU A 41 20.90 9.04 -5.87
N TYR A 42 20.77 9.25 -4.55
CA TYR A 42 21.88 9.77 -3.73
C TYR A 42 23.00 8.74 -3.54
N SER A 43 22.70 7.45 -3.54
CA SER A 43 23.70 6.38 -3.36
C SER A 43 24.75 6.35 -4.46
N ILE A 44 24.43 6.88 -5.64
CA ILE A 44 25.37 7.05 -6.76
C ILE A 44 26.53 7.97 -6.37
N PHE A 45 26.25 9.00 -5.58
CA PHE A 45 27.24 9.99 -5.17
C PHE A 45 27.91 9.62 -3.84
N THR A 46 27.20 8.94 -2.93
CA THR A 46 27.74 8.55 -1.64
C THR A 46 27.11 7.26 -1.09
N PRO A 47 27.91 6.23 -0.73
CA PRO A 47 27.39 5.01 -0.11
C PRO A 47 26.62 5.25 1.20
N TRP A 48 26.96 6.32 1.92
CA TRP A 48 26.27 6.69 3.17
C TRP A 48 24.79 7.02 2.99
N ALA A 49 24.34 7.31 1.76
CA ALA A 49 22.94 7.53 1.45
C ALA A 49 22.06 6.34 1.83
N ILE A 50 22.57 5.11 1.75
CA ILE A 50 21.81 3.90 2.13
C ILE A 50 21.52 3.90 3.63
N VAL A 51 22.49 4.28 4.45
CA VAL A 51 22.34 4.31 5.92
C VAL A 51 21.29 5.34 6.33
N TRP A 52 21.38 6.55 5.77
CA TRP A 52 20.41 7.61 6.05
C TRP A 52 19.06 7.38 5.40
N GLY A 53 19.03 6.74 4.22
CA GLY A 53 17.82 6.40 3.47
C GLY A 53 17.03 5.24 4.08
N ALA A 54 17.69 4.34 4.81
CA ALA A 54 17.01 3.25 5.51
C ALA A 54 15.98 3.75 6.53
N ALA A 55 16.26 4.85 7.24
CA ALA A 55 15.34 5.43 8.22
C ALA A 55 14.01 5.92 7.61
N PRO A 56 13.97 6.81 6.60
CA PRO A 56 12.72 7.25 5.98
C PRO A 56 12.01 6.12 5.23
N ILE A 57 12.74 5.17 4.62
CA ILE A 57 12.13 3.97 4.02
C ILE A 57 11.41 3.15 5.10
N ALA A 58 12.06 2.87 6.23
CA ALA A 58 11.44 2.16 7.33
C ALA A 58 10.19 2.87 7.86
N ILE A 59 10.25 4.19 8.06
CA ILE A 59 9.10 4.99 8.54
C ILE A 59 7.92 4.87 7.57
N THR A 60 8.17 5.02 6.26
CA THR A 60 7.09 4.98 5.25
C THR A 60 6.47 3.59 5.14
N LEU A 61 7.27 2.53 5.21
CA LEU A 61 6.77 1.15 5.17
C LEU A 61 6.04 0.77 6.47
N ILE A 62 6.58 1.14 7.64
CA ILE A 62 5.91 0.91 8.93
C ILE A 62 4.56 1.63 8.96
N GLY A 63 4.51 2.90 8.53
CA GLY A 63 3.25 3.64 8.47
C GLY A 63 2.23 3.04 7.49
N TRP A 64 2.71 2.54 6.34
CA TRP A 64 1.87 1.88 5.36
C TRP A 64 1.25 0.59 5.91
N PHE A 65 2.12 -0.32 6.38
CA PHE A 65 1.74 -1.65 6.85
C PHE A 65 1.32 -1.67 8.33
N TRP A 66 1.22 -0.51 8.98
CA TRP A 66 0.73 -0.44 10.35
C TRP A 66 -0.66 -1.06 10.41
N PRO A 67 -0.88 -2.07 11.28
CA PRO A 67 -2.16 -2.76 11.37
C PRO A 67 -3.24 -1.74 11.74
N LYS A 68 -4.19 -1.61 10.83
CA LYS A 68 -5.46 -0.91 11.04
C LYS A 68 -6.47 -2.05 11.05
N GLY A 69 -7.30 -2.14 12.10
CA GLY A 69 -8.29 -3.22 12.20
C GLY A 69 -9.09 -3.31 10.90
N ASP A 70 -9.42 -4.53 10.48
CA ASP A 70 -10.24 -4.69 9.30
C ASP A 70 -11.66 -4.21 9.64
N PRO A 71 -12.28 -3.35 8.81
CA PRO A 71 -13.68 -2.95 9.01
C PRO A 71 -14.64 -4.14 8.94
N GLU A 72 -14.18 -5.31 8.47
CA GLU A 72 -14.95 -6.56 8.44
C GLU A 72 -15.08 -7.22 9.81
N ASP A 73 -14.24 -6.86 10.78
CA ASP A 73 -14.34 -7.35 12.16
C ASP A 73 -15.34 -6.52 13.01
N GLU A 74 -15.85 -5.41 12.47
CA GLU A 74 -16.76 -4.48 13.16
C GLU A 74 -18.25 -4.62 12.75
N GLU A 75 -18.58 -5.50 11.78
CA GLU A 75 -19.96 -5.78 11.30
C GLU A 75 -20.48 -7.17 11.72
#